data_AF-A0A8T4XSE6-F1
#
_entry.id   AF-A0A8T4XSE6-F1
#
_cell.length_a   1.000
_cell.length_b   1.000
_cell.length_c   1.000
_cell.angle_alpha   90.00
_cell.angle_beta   90.00
_cell.angle_gamma   90.00
#
_symmetry.space_group_name_H-M   'P 1'
#
loop_
_entity.id
_entity.type
_entity.pdbx_description
1 polymer ?
#
loop_
_entity_poly.entity_id
_entity_poly.type
_entity_poly.pdbx_seq_one_letter_code
_entity_poly.pdbx_strand_id
1 'polypeptide(L)' 'MESLKREFLELLEKDLEFRYAVAGYLGFSEILKRLDGLAEGQTKIWEEIAKIWEEIKALREGQTKIWEEIAKIWEE' A
#
# COMPACT_ATOMS: atom_id res chain seq x y z
N MET A 1 24.15 -5.87 -35.72
CA MET A 1 23.67 -5.71 -34.32
C MET A 1 22.46 -4.78 -34.24
N GLU A 2 22.45 -3.62 -34.91
CA GLU A 2 21.27 -2.75 -34.95
C GLU A 2 20.02 -3.42 -35.53
N SER A 3 20.18 -4.23 -36.58
CA SER A 3 19.08 -5.01 -37.17
C SER A 3 18.42 -5.95 -36.17
N LEU A 4 19.22 -6.72 -35.42
CA LEU A 4 18.73 -7.66 -34.40
C LEU A 4 18.02 -6.94 -33.24
N LYS A 5 18.57 -5.80 -32.78
CA LYS A 5 17.92 -5.00 -31.73
C LYS A 5 16.56 -4.49 -32.17
N ARG A 6 16.47 -4.01 -33.42
CA ARG A 6 15.21 -3.54 -34.00
C ARG A 6 14.19 -4.67 -34.12
N GLU A 7 14.60 -5.81 -34.63
CA GLU A 7 13.74 -7.00 -34.75
C GLU A 7 13.24 -7.47 -33.39
N PHE A 8 14.10 -7.49 -32.36
CA PHE A 8 13.72 -7.83 -31.00
C PHE A 8 12.68 -6.87 -30.41
N LEU A 9 12.84 -5.55 -30.63
CA LEU A 9 11.87 -4.54 -30.19
C LEU A 9 10.53 -4.67 -30.94
N GLU A 10 10.56 -4.92 -32.24
CA GLU A 10 9.34 -5.13 -33.03
C GLU A 10 8.57 -6.38 -32.57
N LEU A 11 9.26 -7.46 -32.20
CA LEU A 11 8.63 -8.65 -31.62
C LEU A 11 8.04 -8.36 -30.24
N LEU A 12 8.76 -7.64 -29.38
CA LEU A 12 8.21 -7.18 -28.10
C LEU A 12 6.95 -6.34 -28.31
N GLU A 13 6.85 -5.53 -29.37
CA GLU A 13 5.68 -4.70 -29.63
C GLU A 13 4.50 -5.45 -30.24
N LYS A 14 4.74 -6.38 -31.18
CA LYS A 14 3.70 -7.02 -31.99
C LYS A 14 3.25 -8.38 -31.45
N ASP A 15 4.11 -9.10 -30.73
CA ASP A 15 3.84 -10.44 -30.22
C ASP A 15 3.64 -10.44 -28.70
N LEU A 16 2.40 -10.75 -28.29
CA LEU A 16 2.00 -10.77 -26.90
C LEU A 16 2.65 -11.93 -26.12
N GLU A 17 2.73 -13.13 -26.70
CA GLU A 17 3.29 -14.32 -26.06
C GLU A 17 4.81 -14.16 -25.87
N PHE A 18 5.50 -13.65 -26.90
CA PHE A 18 6.93 -13.35 -26.82
C PHE A 18 7.22 -12.29 -25.75
N ARG A 19 6.43 -11.21 -25.70
CA ARG A 19 6.56 -10.18 -24.65
C ARG A 19 6.42 -10.78 -23.26
N TYR A 20 5.42 -11.61 -23.03
CA TYR A 20 5.22 -12.25 -21.73
C TYR A 20 6.31 -13.27 -21.38
N ALA A 21 6.81 -14.04 -22.35
CA ALA A 21 7.92 -14.96 -22.15
C ALA A 21 9.21 -14.22 -21.76
N VAL A 22 9.54 -13.13 -22.48
CA VAL A 22 10.68 -12.26 -22.12
C VAL A 22 10.45 -11.63 -20.76
N ALA A 23 9.23 -11.17 -20.46
CA ALA A 23 8.92 -10.58 -19.16
C ALA A 23 9.08 -11.59 -18.01
N GLY A 24 8.67 -12.83 -18.23
CA GLY A 24 8.89 -13.94 -17.30
C GLY A 24 10.38 -14.24 -17.11
N TYR A 25 11.15 -14.32 -18.20
CA TYR A 25 12.60 -14.56 -18.16
C TYR A 25 13.37 -13.43 -17.46
N LEU A 26 12.95 -12.19 -17.66
CA LEU A 26 13.50 -11.00 -16.98
C LEU A 26 13.03 -10.85 -15.53
N GLY A 27 12.19 -11.77 -15.03
CA GLY A 27 11.74 -11.77 -13.65
C GLY A 27 10.67 -10.73 -13.32
N PHE A 28 10.03 -10.10 -14.31
CA PHE A 28 8.94 -9.14 -14.05
C PHE A 28 7.75 -9.79 -13.35
N SER A 29 7.48 -11.07 -13.59
CA SER A 29 6.44 -11.81 -12.87
C SER A 29 6.71 -11.90 -11.36
N GLU A 30 7.98 -12.02 -10.95
CA GLU A 30 8.37 -12.03 -9.53
C GLU A 30 8.26 -10.63 -8.92
N ILE A 31 8.59 -9.59 -9.69
CA ILE A 31 8.42 -8.20 -9.26
C ILE A 31 6.94 -7.88 -9.05
N LEU A 32 6.06 -8.28 -9.96
CA LEU A 32 4.62 -8.06 -9.84
C LEU A 32 4.03 -8.75 -8.60
N LYS A 33 4.38 -10.02 -8.35
CA LYS A 33 3.96 -10.72 -7.13
C LYS A 33 4.41 -10.02 -5.84
N ARG A 34 5.62 -9.46 -5.84
CA ARG A 34 6.12 -8.69 -4.69
C ARG A 34 5.35 -7.38 -4.53
N LEU A 35 5.01 -6.70 -5.63
CA LEU A 35 4.19 -5.50 -5.60
C LEU A 35 2.78 -5.79 -5.06
N ASP A 36 2.17 -6.91 -5.45
CA ASP A 36 0.88 -7.33 -4.91
C ASP A 36 0.95 -7.56 -3.40
N GLY A 37 1.98 -8.27 -2.92
CA GLY A 37 2.20 -8.47 -1.48
C GLY A 37 2.46 -7.17 -0.71
N LEU A 38 3.17 -6.21 -1.32
CA LEU A 38 3.37 -4.88 -0.75
C LEU A 38 2.06 -4.09 -0.67
N ALA A 39 1.22 -4.15 -1.71
CA ALA A 39 -0.08 -3.50 -1.73
C ALA A 39 -1.01 -4.07 -0.64
N GLU A 40 -1.06 -5.40 -0.49
CA GLU A 40 -1.80 -6.05 0.58
C GLU A 40 -1.30 -5.65 1.98
N GLY A 41 0.01 -5.61 2.16
CA GLY A 41 0.63 -5.14 3.41
C GLY A 41 0.26 -3.69 3.72
N GLN A 42 0.27 -2.83 2.70
CA GLN A 42 -0.12 -1.43 2.83
C GLN A 42 -1.60 -1.27 3.21
N THR A 43 -2.50 -2.04 2.62
CA THR A 43 -3.93 -2.04 3.01
C THR A 43 -4.12 -2.40 4.48
N LYS A 44 -3.45 -3.46 4.97
CA LYS A 44 -3.53 -3.85 6.39
C LYS A 44 -3.01 -2.76 7.33
N ILE A 45 -1.92 -2.08 6.96
CA ILE A 45 -1.40 -0.95 7.73
C ILE A 45 -2.43 0.18 7.82
N TRP A 46 -3.11 0.51 6.72
CA TRP A 46 -4.15 1.54 6.73
C TRP A 46 -5.35 1.17 7.61
N GLU A 47 -5.76 -0.09 7.60
CA GLU A 47 -6.82 -0.59 8.48
C GLU A 47 -6.45 -0.45 9.97
N GLU A 48 -5.22 -0.83 10.35
CA GLU A 48 -4.74 -0.67 11.72
C GLU A 48 -4.59 0.81 12.12
N ILE A 49 -4.11 1.67 11.22
CA ILE A 49 -4.07 3.12 11.44
C ILE A 49 -5.48 3.68 11.69
N ALA A 50 -6.48 3.22 10.95
CA ALA A 50 -7.87 3.65 11.14
C ALA A 50 -8.39 3.28 12.54
N LYS A 51 -8.14 2.04 13.00
CA LYS A 51 -8.50 1.60 14.36
C LYS A 51 -7.80 2.43 15.43
N ILE A 52 -6.50 2.70 15.27
CA ILE A 52 -5.75 3.56 16.20
C ILE A 52 -6.37 4.96 16.27
N TRP A 53 -6.84 5.52 15.17
CA TRP A 53 -7.53 6.82 15.17
C TRP A 53 -8.84 6.79 15.95
N GLU A 54 -9.61 5.70 15.88
CA GLU A 54 -10.82 5.52 16.68
C GLU A 54 -10.49 5.43 18.17
N GLU A 55 -9.45 4.68 18.54
CA GLU A 55 -8.98 4.61 19.93
C GLU A 55 -8.50 5.97 20.46
N ILE A 56 -7.73 6.71 19.66
CA ILE A 56 -7.27 8.07 20.01
C ILE A 56 -8.47 9.00 20.22
N LYS A 57 -9.50 8.89 19.38
CA LYS A 57 -10.73 9.69 19.52
C LYS A 57 -11.45 9.36 20.83
N ALA A 58 -11.65 8.07 21.13
CA ALA A 58 -12.29 7.63 22.37
C ALA A 58 -11.50 8.09 23.61
N LEU A 59 -10.16 8.00 23.58
CA LEU A 59 -9.31 8.49 24.66
C LEU A 59 -9.44 10.00 24.87
N ARG A 60 -9.49 10.79 23.79
CA ARG A 60 -9.70 12.24 23.87
C ARG A 60 -11.06 12.58 24.49
N GLU A 61 -12.12 11.90 24.08
CA GLU A 61 -13.45 12.08 24.66
C GLU A 61 -13.48 11.73 26.15
N GLY A 62 -12.81 10.65 26.54
CA GLY A 62 -12.64 10.28 27.95
C GLY A 62 -11.88 11.34 28.74
N GLN A 63 -10.78 11.87 28.19
CA GLN A 63 -10.03 12.96 28.81
C GLN A 63 -10.87 14.23 28.98
N THR A 64 -11.66 14.62 27.97
CA THR A 64 -12.56 15.78 28.08
C THR A 64 -13.53 15.64 29.24
N LYS A 65 -14.18 14.47 29.39
CA LYS A 65 -15.10 14.21 30.52
C LYS A 65 -14.41 14.31 31.87
N ILE A 66 -13.20 13.76 32.00
CA ILE A 66 -12.40 13.87 33.23
C ILE A 66 -12.09 15.32 33.55
N TRP A 67 -11.71 16.13 32.55
CA TRP A 67 -11.45 17.56 32.77
C TRP A 67 -12.71 18.33 33.19
N GLU A 68 -13.88 17.99 32.64
CA GLU A 68 -15.15 18.56 33.06
C GLU A 68 -15.51 18.19 34.52
N GLU A 69 -15.26 16.94 34.92
CA GLU A 69 -15.45 16.50 36.31
C GLU A 69 -14.50 17.20 37.28
N ILE A 70 -13.22 17.32 36.91
CA ILE A 70 -12.22 18.06 37.69
C ILE A 70 -12.66 19.52 37.83
N ALA A 71 -13.06 20.18 36.74
CA ALA A 71 -13.49 21.58 36.78
C ALA A 71 -14.64 21.81 37.76
N LYS A 72 -15.65 20.92 37.78
CA LYS A 72 -16.76 20.97 38.74
C LYS A 72 -16.28 20.90 40.19
N ILE A 73 -15.31 20.04 40.50
CA ILE A 73 -14.74 19.92 41.86
C ILE A 73 -14.06 21.22 42.30
N TRP A 74 -13.41 21.95 41.38
CA TRP A 74 -12.76 23.22 41.71
C TRP A 74 -13.74 24.40 41.82
N GLU A 75 -14.97 24.25 41.34
CA GLU A 75 -16.03 25.26 41.44
C GLU A 75 -16.87 25.14 42.73
N GLU A 76 -16.78 24.00 43.45
CA GLU A 76 -17.36 23.77 44.78
C GLU A 76 -16.47 24.30 45.93
#